data_AF-A0A842Y555-F1
#
_entry.id   AF-A0A842Y555-F1
#
_cell.length_a   1.000
_cell.length_b   1.000
_cell.length_c   1.000
_cell.angle_alpha   90.00
_cell.angle_beta   90.00
_cell.angle_gamma   90.00
#
_symmetry.space_group_name_H-M   'P 1'
#
loop_
_entity.id
_entity.type
_entity.pdbx_description
1 polymer ?
#
loop_
_entity_poly.entity_id
_entity_poly.type
_entity_poly.pdbx_seq_one_letter_code
_entity_poly.pdbx_strand_id
1 'polypeptide(L)'
;KNFNANRENQEELIKRKVQPIVKKTVEGINYQHQDVWKAFREASRQLEDPTDANQIMALYEALYSQLELENKKKLAYHMAY
;
A
#
# COMPACT_ATOMS: atom_id res chain seq x y z
N LYS A 1 -28.99 -9.59 -5.69
CA LYS A 1 -27.81 -10.12 -4.96
C LYS A 1 -26.54 -9.98 -5.83
N ASN A 2 -26.14 -8.77 -6.27
CA ASN A 2 -24.96 -8.56 -7.12
C ASN A 2 -24.01 -7.45 -6.62
N PHE A 3 -24.32 -6.77 -5.52
CA PHE A 3 -23.50 -5.66 -5.02
C PHE A 3 -22.17 -6.14 -4.42
N ASN A 4 -22.16 -7.27 -3.70
CA ASN A 4 -20.94 -7.77 -3.05
C ASN A 4 -19.91 -8.34 -4.05
N ALA A 5 -20.37 -9.04 -5.08
CA ALA A 5 -19.48 -9.62 -6.09
C ALA A 5 -18.73 -8.56 -6.92
N ASN A 6 -19.37 -7.42 -7.21
CA ASN A 6 -18.70 -6.31 -7.89
C ASN A 6 -17.67 -5.62 -6.99
N ARG A 7 -17.94 -5.55 -5.68
CA ARG A 7 -17.03 -4.93 -4.72
C ARG A 7 -15.79 -5.78 -4.46
N GLU A 8 -15.97 -7.09 -4.26
CA GLU A 8 -14.87 -8.05 -4.12
C GLU A 8 -13.99 -8.08 -5.38
N ASN A 9 -14.60 -8.01 -6.58
CA ASN A 9 -13.85 -7.92 -7.84
C ASN A 9 -13.05 -6.61 -7.96
N GLN A 10 -13.60 -5.47 -7.52
CA GLN A 10 -12.85 -4.20 -7.53
C GLN A 10 -11.69 -4.21 -6.52
N GLU A 11 -11.91 -4.73 -5.31
CA GLU A 11 -10.87 -4.86 -4.28
C GLU A 11 -9.73 -5.80 -4.75
N GLU A 12 -10.04 -6.93 -5.39
CA GLU A 12 -9.04 -7.81 -6.01
C GLU A 12 -8.25 -7.12 -7.13
N LEU A 13 -8.95 -6.38 -7.99
CA LEU A 13 -8.33 -5.72 -9.14
C LEU A 13 -7.38 -4.61 -8.71
N ILE A 14 -7.77 -3.84 -7.69
CA ILE A 14 -6.92 -2.83 -7.06
C ILE A 14 -5.69 -3.49 -6.43
N LYS A 15 -5.87 -4.57 -5.65
CA LYS A 15 -4.74 -5.33 -5.06
C LYS A 15 -3.76 -5.81 -6.12
N ARG A 16 -4.23 -6.38 -7.23
CA ARG A 16 -3.36 -6.84 -8.33
C ARG A 16 -2.53 -5.71 -8.95
N LYS A 17 -3.13 -4.53 -9.14
CA LYS A 17 -2.44 -3.35 -9.68
C LYS A 17 -1.41 -2.78 -8.70
N VAL A 18 -1.72 -2.81 -7.41
CA VAL A 18 -0.88 -2.24 -6.35
C VAL A 18 0.27 -3.17 -5.95
N GLN A 19 0.11 -4.48 -6.09
CA GLN A 19 1.09 -5.49 -5.68
C GLN A 19 2.53 -5.32 -6.22
N PRO A 20 2.75 -5.01 -7.52
CA PRO A 20 4.12 -4.80 -8.02
C PRO A 20 4.79 -3.60 -7.36
N ILE A 21 4.03 -2.53 -7.07
CA ILE A 21 4.52 -1.35 -6.37
C ILE A 21 4.89 -1.74 -4.93
N VAL A 22 3.98 -2.45 -4.24
CA VAL A 22 4.19 -2.92 -2.86
C VAL A 22 5.46 -3.73 -2.75
N LYS A 23 5.66 -4.72 -3.62
CA LYS A 23 6.84 -5.60 -3.56
C LYS A 23 8.14 -4.81 -3.63
N LYS A 24 8.24 -3.89 -4.60
CA LYS A 24 9.42 -3.03 -4.78
C LYS A 24 9.64 -2.12 -3.57
N THR A 25 8.57 -1.57 -3.00
CA THR A 25 8.63 -0.70 -1.83
C THR A 25 9.05 -1.46 -0.57
N VAL A 26 8.52 -2.66 -0.32
CA VAL A 26 8.92 -3.52 0.80
C VAL A 26 10.40 -3.88 0.69
N GLU A 27 10.86 -4.24 -0.51
CA GLU A 27 12.28 -4.55 -0.74
C GLU A 27 13.18 -3.34 -0.44
N GLY A 28 12.78 -2.13 -0.87
CA GLY A 28 13.51 -0.90 -0.54
C GLY A 28 13.54 -0.58 0.95
N ILE A 29 12.43 -0.79 1.65
CA ILE A 29 12.34 -0.54 3.09
C ILE A 29 13.17 -1.55 3.89
N ASN A 30 13.00 -2.85 3.62
CA ASN A 30 13.62 -3.90 4.44
C ASN A 30 15.11 -4.12 4.11
N TYR A 31 15.51 -4.03 2.84
CA TYR A 31 16.89 -4.37 2.43
C TYR A 31 17.77 -3.16 2.15
N GLN A 32 17.19 -2.01 1.77
CA GLN A 32 17.94 -0.79 1.49
C GLN A 32 17.80 0.25 2.62
N HIS A 33 17.13 -0.11 3.72
CA HIS A 33 16.87 0.75 4.87
C HIS A 33 16.26 2.12 4.48
N GLN A 34 15.42 2.14 3.44
CA GLN A 34 14.74 3.36 3.02
C GLN A 34 13.79 3.84 4.12
N ASP A 35 13.63 5.16 4.21
CA ASP A 35 12.63 5.75 5.09
C ASP A 35 11.23 5.29 4.69
N VAL A 36 10.51 4.68 5.64
CA VAL A 36 9.22 4.04 5.43
C VAL A 36 8.20 5.02 4.86
N TRP A 37 8.18 6.25 5.37
CA TRP A 37 7.20 7.25 4.96
C TRP A 37 7.50 7.80 3.57
N LYS A 38 8.77 8.10 3.29
CA LYS A 38 9.21 8.51 1.97
C LYS A 38 8.89 7.43 0.93
N ALA A 39 9.21 6.18 1.22
CA ALA A 39 8.96 5.05 0.35
C ALA A 39 7.45 4.84 0.10
N PHE A 40 6.61 5.01 1.13
CA PHE A 40 5.15 4.99 0.98
C PHE A 40 4.64 6.12 0.07
N ARG A 41 5.10 7.37 0.26
CA ARG A 41 4.68 8.51 -0.60
C ARG A 41 5.16 8.38 -2.04
N GLU A 42 6.33 7.79 -2.27
CA GLU A 42 6.81 7.49 -3.62
C GLU A 42 6.01 6.35 -4.26
N ALA A 43 5.59 5.36 -3.47
CA ALA A 43 4.70 4.29 -3.92
C ALA A 43 3.30 4.82 -4.27
N SER A 44 2.73 5.72 -3.45
CA SER A 44 1.41 6.28 -3.69
C SER A 44 1.35 7.12 -4.97
N ARG A 45 2.46 7.78 -5.34
CA ARG A 45 2.60 8.51 -6.62
C ARG A 45 2.71 7.60 -7.84
N GLN A 46 3.01 6.32 -7.66
CA GLN A 46 3.06 5.32 -8.74
C GLN A 46 1.70 4.64 -8.99
N LEU A 47 0.70 4.92 -8.14
CA LEU A 47 -0.66 4.46 -8.36
C LEU A 47 -1.23 5.06 -9.65
N GLU A 48 -2.20 4.37 -10.25
CA GLU A 48 -2.88 4.85 -11.45
C GLU A 48 -3.66 6.14 -11.17
N ASP A 49 -4.28 6.20 -9.99
CA ASP A 49 -4.85 7.42 -9.43
C ASP A 49 -4.29 7.67 -8.02
N PRO A 50 -3.28 8.55 -7.88
CA PRO A 50 -2.69 8.91 -6.60
C PRO A 50 -3.63 9.70 -5.66
N THR A 51 -4.83 10.06 -6.10
CA THR A 51 -5.86 10.75 -5.30
C THR A 51 -7.01 9.83 -4.91
N ASP A 52 -7.11 8.64 -5.52
CA ASP A 52 -8.10 7.63 -5.18
C ASP A 52 -7.79 7.01 -3.80
N ALA A 53 -8.60 7.38 -2.81
CA ALA A 53 -8.49 6.89 -1.45
C ALA A 53 -8.52 5.35 -1.36
N ASN A 54 -9.23 4.65 -2.25
CA ASN A 54 -9.29 3.19 -2.22
C ASN A 54 -7.95 2.58 -2.65
N GLN A 55 -7.27 3.15 -3.66
CA GLN A 55 -5.95 2.69 -4.08
C GLN A 55 -4.89 3.00 -3.02
N ILE A 56 -4.96 4.18 -2.40
CA ILE A 56 -4.04 4.56 -1.32
C ILE A 56 -4.22 3.64 -0.11
N MET A 57 -5.46 3.34 0.29
CA MET A 57 -5.74 2.42 1.39
C MET A 57 -5.33 0.99 1.06
N ALA A 58 -5.59 0.51 -0.16
CA ALA A 58 -5.11 -0.81 -0.59
C ALA A 58 -3.58 -0.91 -0.57
N LEU A 59 -2.87 0.15 -0.98
CA LEU A 59 -1.41 0.24 -0.89
C LEU A 59 -0.93 0.20 0.56
N TYR A 60 -1.58 0.97 1.45
CA TYR A 60 -1.28 0.97 2.87
C TYR A 60 -1.46 -0.41 3.49
N GLU A 61 -2.61 -1.05 3.30
CA GLU A 61 -2.92 -2.37 3.86
C GLU A 61 -1.94 -3.43 3.34
N ALA A 62 -1.64 -3.41 2.03
CA ALA A 62 -0.73 -4.36 1.43
C ALA A 62 0.70 -4.19 1.95
N LEU A 63 1.20 -2.95 2.09
CA LEU A 63 2.50 -2.67 2.70
C LEU A 63 2.51 -3.08 4.17
N TYR A 64 1.51 -2.67 4.94
CA TYR A 64 1.40 -3.00 6.35
C TYR A 64 1.39 -4.51 6.60
N SER A 65 0.81 -5.31 5.70
CA SER A 65 0.82 -6.77 5.82
C SER A 65 2.23 -7.37 5.67
N GLN A 66 3.08 -6.79 4.83
CA GLN A 66 4.39 -7.35 4.42
C GLN A 66 5.60 -6.74 5.14
N LEU A 67 5.45 -5.57 5.78
CA LEU A 67 6.54 -4.92 6.53
C LEU A 67 6.88 -5.67 7.82
N GLU A 68 8.08 -5.45 8.35
CA GLU A 68 8.45 -5.88 9.71
C GLU A 68 7.79 -5.00 10.78
N LEU A 69 7.66 -5.51 12.01
CA LEU A 69 6.91 -4.86 13.09
C LEU A 69 7.34 -3.40 13.35
N GLU A 70 8.64 -3.10 13.33
CA GLU A 70 9.13 -1.74 13.52
C GLU A 70 8.68 -0.79 12.39
N ASN A 71 8.75 -1.26 11.14
CA ASN A 71 8.34 -0.49 9.98
C ASN A 71 6.81 -0.35 9.92
N LYS A 72 6.05 -1.36 10.36
CA LYS A 72 4.59 -1.26 10.55
C LYS A 72 4.22 -0.13 11.52
N LYS A 73 4.92 -0.05 12.66
CA LYS A 73 4.69 1.00 13.66
C LYS A 73 4.98 2.39 13.09
N LYS A 74 6.10 2.56 12.37
CA LYS A 74 6.45 3.82 11.70
C LYS A 74 5.40 4.21 10.66
N LEU A 75 4.97 3.28 9.81
CA LEU A 75 3.97 3.53 8.79
C LEU A 75 2.61 3.92 9.41
N ALA A 76 2.17 3.23 10.47
CA ALA A 76 0.93 3.56 11.17
C ALA A 76 0.98 4.92 11.86
N TYR A 77 2.12 5.29 12.47
CA TYR A 77 2.30 6.60 13.08
C TYR A 77 2.05 7.74 12.07
N HIS A 78 2.60 7.63 10.86
CA HIS A 78 2.43 8.63 9.81
C HIS A 78 1.03 8.69 9.19
N MET A 79 0.21 7.66 9.36
CA MET A 79 -1.18 7.67 8.87
C MET A 79 -2.17 8.22 9.91
N ALA A 80 -1.76 8.31 11.18
CA ALA A 80 -2.59 8.81 12.27
C ALA A 80 -2.43 10.32 12.54
N TYR A 81 -1.39 10.95 11.99
CA TYR A 81 -1.00 12.35 12.19
C TYR A 81 -0.86 13.09 10.86
#